data_AF-A0A1G7UZ73-F1
#
_entry.id   AF-A0A1G7UZ73-F1
#
_cell.length_a   1.000
_cell.length_b   1.000
_cell.length_c   1.000
_cell.angle_alpha   90.00
_cell.angle_beta   90.00
_cell.angle_gamma   90.00
#
_symmetry.space_group_name_H-M   'P 1'
#
loop_
_entity.id
_entity.type
_entity.pdbx_description
1 polymer ?
#
loop_
_entity_poly.entity_id
_entity_poly.type
_entity_poly.pdbx_seq_one_letter_code
_entity_poly.pdbx_strand_id
1 'polypeptide(L)' 'MNVIVVRKGDEEAAWVETLLKAYHSDEVKAFIDESYQGTVITSW' A
#
# COMPACT_ATOMS: atom_id res chain seq x y z
N MET A 1 0.23 -5.45 11.19
CA MET A 1 -0.75 -5.06 10.16
C MET A 1 -0.67 -3.55 10.02
N ASN A 2 -0.21 -3.07 8.86
CA ASN A 2 -0.09 -1.64 8.59
C ASN A 2 -1.31 -1.20 7.77
N VAL A 3 -1.77 0.04 7.98
CA VAL A 3 -2.95 0.59 7.32
C VAL A 3 -2.63 1.95 6.72
N ILE A 4 -3.14 2.21 5.52
CA ILE A 4 -3.09 3.54 4.90
C ILE A 4 -4.24 4.35 5.49
N VAL A 5 -3.93 5.52 6.02
CA VAL A 5 -4.92 6.44 6.60
C VAL A 5 -5.02 7.70 5.75
N VAL A 6 -6.25 8.16 5.55
CA VAL A 6 -6.56 9.41 4.84
C VAL A 6 -7.32 10.35 5.78
N ARG A 7 -7.40 11.62 5.40
CA ARG A 7 -8.20 12.60 6.15
C ARG A 7 -9.67 12.20 6.06
N LYS A 8 -10.39 12.31 7.18
CA LYS A 8 -11.83 12.07 7.25
C LYS A 8 -12.56 12.95 6.22
N GLY A 9 -13.33 12.33 5.33
CA GLY A 9 -14.03 12.99 4.22
C GLY A 9 -13.32 12.91 2.87
N ASP A 10 -12.04 12.57 2.83
CA ASP A 10 -11.30 12.32 1.58
C ASP A 10 -11.25 10.83 1.21
N GLU A 11 -11.99 9.98 1.94
CA GLU A 11 -12.01 8.52 1.79
C GLU A 11 -12.39 8.05 0.39
N GLU A 12 -13.25 8.80 -0.30
CA GLU A 12 -13.72 8.52 -1.66
C GLU A 12 -13.05 9.39 -2.72
N ALA A 13 -12.00 10.15 -2.36
CA ALA A 13 -11.34 11.01 -3.31
C ALA A 13 -10.61 10.15 -4.37
N ALA A 14 -10.70 10.54 -5.64
CA ALA A 14 -10.18 9.76 -6.78
C ALA A 14 -8.66 9.47 -6.68
N TRP A 15 -7.90 10.28 -5.94
CA TRP A 15 -6.49 10.05 -5.70
C TRP A 15 -6.22 8.88 -4.75
N VAL A 16 -7.17 8.55 -3.84
CA VAL A 16 -7.04 7.42 -2.90
C VAL A 16 -7.02 6.11 -3.67
N GLU A 17 -7.88 5.96 -4.67
CA GLU A 17 -7.88 4.78 -5.54
C GLU A 17 -6.56 4.63 -6.30
N THR A 18 -6.02 5.74 -6.82
CA THR A 18 -4.71 5.76 -7.48
C THR A 18 -3.59 5.34 -6.52
N LEU A 19 -3.61 5.83 -5.29
CA LEU A 19 -2.63 5.48 -4.26
C LEU A 19 -2.68 4.01 -3.89
N LEU A 20 -3.88 3.46 -3.68
CA LEU A 20 -4.08 2.05 -3.38
C LEU A 20 -3.60 1.15 -4.53
N LYS A 21 -3.93 1.50 -5.77
CA LYS A 21 -3.46 0.77 -6.97
C LYS A 21 -1.95 0.79 -7.12
N ALA A 22 -1.32 1.93 -6.87
CA ALA A 22 0.14 2.04 -6.92
C ALA A 22 0.80 1.20 -5.82
N TYR A 23 0.25 1.24 -4.59
CA TYR A 23 0.80 0.50 -3.45
C TYR A 23 0.58 -1.02 -3.54
N HIS A 24 -0.60 -1.47 -4.02
CA HIS A 24 -0.91 -2.88 -4.23
C HIS A 24 -0.39 -3.43 -5.57
N SER A 25 0.65 -2.82 -6.13
CA SER A 25 1.30 -3.32 -7.36
C SER A 25 2.31 -4.43 -7.05
N ASP A 26 2.48 -5.33 -8.02
CA ASP A 26 3.46 -6.44 -7.91
C ASP A 26 4.90 -5.92 -7.76
N GLU A 27 5.20 -4.75 -8.33
CA GLU A 27 6.50 -4.09 -8.21
C GLU A 27 6.78 -3.65 -6.77
N VAL A 28 5.80 -3.04 -6.09
CA VAL A 28 5.92 -2.65 -4.68
C VAL A 28 6.02 -3.88 -3.77
N LYS A 29 5.29 -4.95 -4.10
CA LYS A 29 5.39 -6.22 -3.37
C LYS A 29 6.79 -6.82 -3.48
N ALA A 30 7.34 -6.90 -4.70
CA ALA A 30 8.70 -7.40 -4.93
C ALA A 30 9.75 -6.54 -4.23
N PHE A 31 9.61 -5.21 -4.27
CA PHE A 31 10.50 -4.29 -3.55
C PHE A 31 10.47 -4.52 -2.03
N ILE A 32 9.29 -4.74 -1.44
CA ILE A 32 9.16 -5.00 -0.01
C ILE A 32 9.79 -6.36 0.35
N ASP A 33 9.55 -7.39 -0.45
CA ASP A 33 10.14 -8.72 -0.22
C ASP A 33 11.67 -8.66 -0.27
N GLU A 34 12.24 -7.92 -1.23
CA GLU A 34 13.70 -7.74 -1.37
C GLU A 34 14.29 -6.87 -0.25
N SER A 35 13.67 -5.71 0.03
CA SER A 35 14.21 -4.72 0.96
C SER A 35 14.14 -5.17 2.42
N TYR A 36 13.09 -5.92 2.77
CA TYR A 36 12.85 -6.35 4.14
C TYR A 36 13.17 -7.83 4.37
N GLN A 37 13.61 -8.56 3.33
CA GLN A 37 14.03 -9.97 3.39
C GLN A 37 13.01 -10.86 4.13
N GLY A 38 11.72 -10.61 3.91
CA GLY A 38 10.62 -11.34 4.55
C GLY A 38 10.28 -10.91 5.98
N THR A 39 10.91 -9.87 6.54
CA THR A 39 10.56 -9.31 7.86
C THR A 39 9.25 -8.52 7.82
N VAL A 40 8.91 -7.95 6.66
CA VAL A 40 7.66 -7.25 6.42
C VAL A 40 6.83 -8.07 5.46
N ILE A 41 5.70 -8.60 5.94
CA ILE A 41 4.71 -9.31 5.12
C ILE A 41 3.60 -8.32 4.76
N THR A 42 3.42 -8.13 3.45
CA THR A 42 2.32 -7.37 2.88
C THR A 42 1.03 -8.18 3.01
N SER A 43 0.07 -7.70 3.80
CA SER A 43 -1.16 -8.46 4.15
C SER A 43 -2.40 -7.98 3.41
N TRP A 44 -2.24 -7.47 2.19
CA TRP A 44 -3.35 -7.10 1.30
C TRP A 44 -3.64 -8.18 0.27
#